data_AF-U2YHQ8-F1
#
_entry.id   AF-U2YHQ8-F1
#
_cell.length_a   1.000
_cell.length_b   1.000
_cell.length_c   1.000
_cell.angle_alpha   90.00
_cell.angle_beta   90.00
_cell.angle_gamma   90.00
#
_symmetry.space_group_name_H-M   'P 1'
#
loop_
_entity.id
_entity.type
_entity.pdbx_description
1 polymer ?
#
loop_
_entity_poly.entity_id
_entity_poly.type
_entity_poly.pdbx_seq_one_letter_code
_entity_poly.pdbx_strand_id
1 'polypeptide(L)'
;MNRINLLSAAMFCIAPLALGASAALAETAPEEIVVTGQWGKVPDSVQSLSQAVSYADLDLSTAAGHKELKHRIDLTARFLCDKLGETDTTIPLVPSCRQAAIKDAMSRVDTLAASAAPRGTTWVRPPAWEAPYPADWSTRYP
;
A
#
# COMPACT_ATOMS: atom_id res chain seq x y z
N MET A 1 -77.04 17.19 28.07
CA MET A 1 -77.26 16.07 29.01
C MET A 1 -76.18 15.01 28.78
N ASN A 2 -75.54 14.58 29.86
CA ASN A 2 -74.33 13.76 30.01
C ASN A 2 -74.35 12.33 29.42
N ARG A 3 -73.14 11.80 29.12
CA ARG A 3 -72.55 10.46 29.48
C ARG A 3 -71.26 10.23 28.63
N ILE A 4 -70.02 10.40 29.12
CA ILE A 4 -69.11 9.58 29.96
C ILE A 4 -68.70 8.20 29.35
N ASN A 5 -67.37 7.97 29.28
CA ASN A 5 -66.55 6.73 29.17
C ASN A 5 -66.12 6.30 27.75
N LEU A 6 -64.89 5.84 27.45
CA LEU A 6 -63.92 5.03 28.22
C LEU A 6 -62.45 5.34 27.84
N LEU A 7 -61.55 5.14 28.81
CA LEU A 7 -60.10 5.03 28.65
C LEU A 7 -59.71 3.84 27.77
N SER A 8 -58.62 3.98 26.99
CA SER A 8 -57.75 2.87 26.63
C SER A 8 -56.31 3.34 26.58
N ALA A 9 -55.52 2.76 27.49
CA ALA A 9 -54.08 2.88 27.59
C ALA A 9 -53.41 1.80 26.71
N ALA A 10 -52.36 2.18 25.99
CA ALA A 10 -51.26 1.36 25.46
C ALA A 10 -50.49 2.28 24.49
N MET A 11 -49.17 2.28 24.34
CA MET A 11 -48.19 1.23 24.52
C MET A 11 -46.83 1.93 24.54
N PHE A 12 -45.97 1.62 25.51
CA PHE A 12 -44.57 2.06 25.55
C PHE A 12 -43.79 1.32 24.45
N CYS A 13 -43.36 2.03 23.39
CA CYS A 13 -42.37 1.51 22.46
C CYS A 13 -40.96 1.78 23.04
N ILE A 14 -40.38 0.76 23.67
CA ILE A 14 -38.97 0.75 24.05
C ILE A 14 -38.18 0.58 22.74
N ALA A 15 -37.51 1.64 22.29
CA ALA A 15 -36.59 1.58 21.16
C ALA A 15 -35.25 0.99 21.62
N PRO A 16 -34.79 -0.15 21.06
CA PRO A 16 -33.44 -0.62 21.32
C PRO A 16 -32.47 0.21 20.49
N LEU A 17 -31.67 1.03 21.17
CA LEU A 17 -30.44 1.62 20.61
C LEU A 17 -29.46 0.47 20.36
N ALA A 18 -29.46 -0.07 19.14
CA ALA A 18 -28.40 -0.94 18.67
C ALA A 18 -27.11 -0.12 18.56
N LEU A 19 -26.17 -0.33 19.49
CA LEU A 19 -24.80 0.12 19.32
C LEU A 19 -24.23 -0.60 18.09
N GLY A 20 -24.10 0.14 16.99
CA GLY A 20 -23.36 -0.31 15.82
C GLY A 20 -21.89 -0.44 16.18
N ALA A 21 -21.44 -1.68 16.42
CA ALA A 21 -20.03 -2.01 16.38
C ALA A 21 -19.58 -1.90 14.91
N SER A 22 -18.92 -0.81 14.55
CA SER A 22 -18.20 -0.71 13.30
C SER A 22 -17.06 -1.72 13.33
N ALA A 23 -17.31 -2.91 12.78
CA ALA A 23 -16.24 -3.83 12.42
C ALA A 23 -15.38 -3.11 11.37
N ALA A 24 -14.24 -2.58 11.78
CA ALA A 24 -13.18 -2.20 10.86
C ALA A 24 -12.76 -3.48 10.15
N LEU A 25 -13.27 -3.68 8.93
CA LEU A 25 -12.75 -4.71 8.04
C LEU A 25 -11.26 -4.40 7.88
N ALA A 26 -10.43 -5.38 8.21
CA ALA A 26 -9.04 -5.39 7.81
C ALA A 26 -9.04 -5.39 6.28
N GLU A 27 -8.98 -4.20 5.69
CA GLU A 27 -8.75 -4.02 4.27
C GLU A 27 -7.33 -4.54 4.02
N THR A 28 -7.23 -5.78 3.56
CA THR A 28 -5.97 -6.32 3.03
C THR A 28 -5.56 -5.36 1.93
N ALA A 29 -4.53 -4.55 2.22
CA ALA A 29 -3.98 -3.61 1.26
C ALA A 29 -3.72 -4.37 -0.04
N PRO A 30 -4.11 -3.84 -1.21
CA PRO A 30 -3.94 -4.52 -2.47
C PRO A 30 -2.46 -4.89 -2.63
N GLU A 31 -2.18 -6.19 -2.76
CA GLU A 31 -0.82 -6.74 -2.89
C GLU A 31 -0.30 -6.51 -4.32
N GLU A 32 -0.14 -5.24 -4.68
CA GLU A 32 0.25 -4.77 -6.01
C GLU A 32 1.30 -3.65 -5.97
N ILE A 33 2.25 -3.69 -6.90
CA ILE A 33 3.21 -2.63 -7.16
C ILE A 33 2.85 -1.95 -8.48
N VAL A 34 2.55 -0.66 -8.42
CA VAL A 34 2.35 0.15 -9.64
C VAL A 34 3.70 0.54 -10.20
N VAL A 35 4.04 -0.01 -11.38
CA VAL A 35 5.21 0.39 -12.17
C VAL A 35 4.78 1.54 -13.08
N THR A 36 5.53 2.63 -13.06
CA THR A 36 5.26 3.81 -13.89
C THR A 36 6.44 4.09 -14.79
N GLY A 37 6.23 4.02 -16.10
CA GLY A 37 7.16 4.50 -17.12
C GLY A 37 6.91 5.97 -17.41
N GLN A 38 7.98 6.75 -17.54
CA GLN A 38 7.93 8.15 -17.96
C GLN A 38 8.95 8.36 -19.07
N TRP A 39 8.52 8.95 -20.19
CA TRP A 39 9.37 9.18 -21.34
C TRP A 39 9.03 10.50 -22.03
N GLY A 40 10.05 11.19 -22.52
CA GLY A 40 9.91 12.47 -23.22
C GLY A 40 10.81 13.57 -22.65
N LYS A 41 10.70 14.78 -23.21
CA LYS A 41 11.49 15.94 -22.76
C LYS A 41 10.67 16.81 -21.82
N VAL A 42 11.22 17.08 -20.65
CA VAL A 42 10.70 18.07 -19.69
C VAL A 42 10.98 19.47 -20.25
N PRO A 43 10.03 20.43 -20.18
CA PRO A 43 8.71 20.34 -19.55
C PRO A 43 7.55 19.95 -20.48
N ASP A 44 7.72 20.02 -21.80
CA ASP A 44 6.57 20.13 -22.72
C ASP A 44 6.02 18.80 -23.27
N SER A 45 6.69 17.65 -23.06
CA SER A 45 6.33 16.40 -23.78
C SER A 45 6.54 15.11 -22.99
N VAL A 46 6.36 15.12 -21.66
CA VAL A 46 6.45 13.89 -20.86
C VAL A 46 5.17 13.07 -21.00
N GLN A 47 5.28 11.89 -21.57
CA GLN A 47 4.24 10.87 -21.57
C GLN A 47 4.50 9.89 -20.42
N SER A 48 3.42 9.46 -19.75
CA SER A 48 3.49 8.47 -18.69
C SER A 48 2.51 7.34 -18.94
N LEU A 49 2.93 6.14 -18.57
CA LEU A 49 2.10 4.94 -18.62
C LEU A 49 2.38 4.12 -17.36
N SER A 50 1.33 3.63 -16.72
CA SER A 50 1.44 2.83 -15.50
C SER A 50 0.73 1.50 -15.62
N GLN A 51 1.26 0.50 -14.93
CA GLN A 51 0.65 -0.83 -14.83
C GLN A 51 0.90 -1.40 -13.44
N ALA A 52 -0.15 -1.99 -12.85
CA ALA A 52 -0.05 -2.71 -11.59
C ALA A 52 0.52 -4.11 -11.83
N VAL A 53 1.48 -4.51 -10.98
CA VAL A 53 2.08 -5.84 -10.94
C VAL A 53 1.71 -6.48 -9.62
N SER A 54 0.92 -7.55 -9.67
CA SER A 54 0.57 -8.29 -8.46
C SER A 54 1.75 -9.11 -7.94
N TYR A 55 1.90 -9.11 -6.62
CA TYR A 55 2.85 -9.96 -5.90
C TYR A 55 2.14 -10.90 -4.92
N ALA A 56 0.82 -11.05 -5.04
CA ALA A 56 0.01 -11.80 -4.08
C ALA A 56 0.36 -13.29 -4.01
N ASP A 57 0.92 -13.83 -5.09
CA ASP A 57 1.39 -15.20 -5.19
C ASP A 57 2.83 -15.38 -4.67
N LEU A 58 3.54 -14.30 -4.38
CA LEU A 58 4.94 -14.32 -3.98
C LEU A 58 5.12 -14.22 -2.46
N ASP A 59 6.15 -14.89 -1.98
CA ASP A 59 6.67 -14.74 -0.62
C ASP A 59 7.89 -13.81 -0.63
N LEU A 60 7.64 -12.54 -0.29
CA LEU A 60 8.67 -11.50 -0.22
C LEU A 60 9.58 -11.64 1.00
N SER A 61 9.35 -12.60 1.90
CA SER A 61 10.34 -12.93 2.95
C SER A 61 11.53 -13.75 2.39
N THR A 62 11.43 -14.23 1.15
CA THR A 62 12.42 -15.10 0.50
C THR A 62 13.18 -14.40 -0.63
N ALA A 63 14.45 -14.76 -0.81
CA ALA A 63 15.25 -14.26 -1.92
C ALA A 63 14.67 -14.66 -3.30
N ALA A 64 14.00 -15.81 -3.37
CA ALA A 64 13.34 -16.30 -4.58
C ALA A 64 12.14 -15.41 -4.95
N GLY A 65 11.26 -15.09 -4.00
CA GLY A 65 10.12 -14.20 -4.21
C GLY A 65 10.57 -12.78 -4.61
N HIS A 66 11.62 -12.26 -3.98
CA HIS A 66 12.24 -10.99 -4.39
C HIS A 66 12.74 -11.00 -5.83
N LYS A 67 13.45 -12.07 -6.23
CA LYS A 67 14.00 -12.20 -7.59
C LYS A 67 12.90 -12.29 -8.64
N GLU A 68 11.84 -13.03 -8.35
CA GLU A 68 10.69 -13.16 -9.24
C GLU A 68 9.93 -11.83 -9.39
N LEU A 69 9.67 -11.12 -8.28
CA LEU A 69 9.04 -9.80 -8.35
C LEU A 69 9.89 -8.81 -9.16
N LYS A 70 11.20 -8.78 -8.93
CA LYS A 70 12.13 -7.96 -9.71
C LYS A 70 12.07 -8.30 -11.20
N HIS A 71 11.97 -9.58 -11.54
CA HIS A 71 11.86 -10.02 -12.93
C HIS A 71 10.56 -9.54 -13.58
N ARG A 72 9.43 -9.65 -12.87
CA ARG A 72 8.13 -9.16 -13.35
C ARG A 72 8.13 -7.64 -13.57
N ILE A 73 8.67 -6.89 -12.61
CA ILE A 73 8.84 -5.44 -12.72
C ILE A 73 9.69 -5.08 -13.94
N ASP A 74 10.78 -5.81 -14.20
CA ASP A 74 11.64 -5.57 -15.35
C ASP A 74 10.91 -5.75 -16.69
N LEU A 75 10.13 -6.83 -16.82
CA LEU A 75 9.33 -7.09 -18.01
C LEU A 75 8.24 -6.03 -18.23
N THR A 76 7.54 -5.65 -17.16
CA THR A 76 6.53 -4.58 -17.21
C THR A 76 7.15 -3.24 -17.56
N ALA A 77 8.27 -2.86 -16.94
CA ALA A 77 8.97 -1.63 -17.23
C ALA A 77 9.41 -1.57 -18.71
N ARG A 78 9.96 -2.66 -19.24
CA ARG A 78 10.29 -2.75 -20.67
C ARG A 78 9.05 -2.55 -21.54
N PHE A 79 7.97 -3.28 -21.26
CA PHE A 79 6.72 -3.14 -22.01
C PHE A 79 6.18 -1.70 -22.00
N LEU A 80 6.17 -1.05 -20.85
CA LEU A 80 5.68 0.32 -20.70
C LEU A 80 6.54 1.31 -21.49
N CYS A 81 7.86 1.21 -21.38
CA CYS A 81 8.78 2.14 -22.06
C CYS A 81 8.82 1.89 -23.58
N ASP A 82 8.71 0.64 -24.03
CA ASP A 82 8.53 0.32 -25.46
C ASP A 82 7.26 0.99 -26.02
N LYS A 83 6.16 0.97 -25.25
CA LYS A 83 4.90 1.63 -25.64
C LYS A 83 5.00 3.16 -25.66
N LEU A 84 5.84 3.72 -24.81
CA LEU A 84 6.14 5.16 -24.78
C LEU A 84 7.10 5.58 -25.91
N GLY A 85 7.65 4.62 -26.67
CA GLY A 85 8.57 4.89 -27.77
C GLY A 85 10.01 5.12 -27.33
N GLU A 86 10.39 4.61 -26.16
CA GLU A 86 11.81 4.49 -25.81
C GLU A 86 12.49 3.54 -26.81
N THR A 87 13.64 3.94 -27.31
CA THR A 87 14.51 3.10 -28.15
C THR A 87 15.72 2.72 -27.30
N ASP A 88 16.17 1.47 -27.39
CA ASP A 88 17.26 0.88 -26.58
C ASP A 88 18.62 1.63 -26.68
N THR A 89 18.70 2.70 -27.47
CA THR A 89 19.81 3.64 -27.52
C THR A 89 19.93 4.45 -26.23
N THR A 90 20.55 3.85 -25.23
CA THR A 90 20.93 4.49 -23.97
C THR A 90 22.15 5.39 -24.19
N ILE A 91 21.96 6.70 -24.09
CA ILE A 91 23.09 7.63 -23.91
C ILE A 91 23.53 7.48 -22.44
N PRO A 92 24.82 7.18 -22.15
CA PRO A 92 25.29 6.80 -20.81
C PRO A 92 25.13 7.87 -19.71
N LEU A 93 24.71 9.09 -20.07
CA LEU A 93 24.53 10.22 -19.15
C LEU A 93 23.10 10.36 -18.62
N VAL A 94 22.10 9.71 -19.22
CA VAL A 94 20.69 9.80 -18.80
C VAL A 94 20.14 8.39 -18.57
N PRO A 95 19.54 8.09 -17.39
CA PRO A 95 18.92 6.79 -17.17
C PRO A 95 17.78 6.59 -18.17
N SER A 96 17.75 5.44 -18.84
CA SER A 96 16.60 4.98 -19.65
C SER A 96 15.30 5.04 -18.82
N CYS A 97 14.16 5.26 -19.48
CA CYS A 97 12.83 5.11 -18.87
C CYS A 97 12.73 3.76 -18.16
N ARG A 98 13.22 2.67 -18.76
CA ARG A 98 13.24 1.35 -18.11
C ARG A 98 13.99 1.36 -16.78
N GLN A 99 15.22 1.85 -16.75
CA GLN A 99 16.01 1.91 -15.50
C GLN A 99 15.37 2.80 -14.43
N ALA A 100 14.81 3.94 -14.84
CA ALA A 100 14.10 4.84 -13.92
C ALA A 100 12.86 4.18 -13.33
N ALA A 101 12.03 3.54 -14.16
CA ALA A 101 10.82 2.83 -13.75
C ALA A 101 11.12 1.65 -12.82
N ILE A 102 12.17 0.87 -13.13
CA ILE A 102 12.61 -0.23 -12.25
C ILE A 102 13.08 0.31 -10.91
N LYS A 103 13.91 1.36 -10.92
CA LYS A 103 14.45 1.94 -9.68
C LYS A 103 13.34 2.48 -8.78
N ASP A 104 12.38 3.20 -9.34
CA ASP A 104 11.21 3.71 -8.62
C ASP A 104 10.39 2.56 -8.02
N ALA A 105 10.01 1.58 -8.83
CA ALA A 105 9.25 0.42 -8.37
C ALA A 105 9.97 -0.37 -7.26
N MET A 106 11.28 -0.61 -7.42
CA MET A 106 12.06 -1.35 -6.43
C MET A 106 12.18 -0.62 -5.09
N SER A 107 12.23 0.72 -5.08
CA SER A 107 12.25 1.49 -3.82
C SER A 107 11.00 1.24 -2.96
N ARG A 108 9.86 0.99 -3.61
CA ARG A 108 8.61 0.62 -2.94
C ARG A 108 8.64 -0.83 -2.46
N VAL A 109 9.21 -1.74 -3.26
CA VAL A 109 9.38 -3.15 -2.88
C VAL A 109 10.24 -3.28 -1.62
N ASP A 110 11.34 -2.54 -1.50
CA ASP A 110 12.21 -2.60 -0.33
C ASP A 110 11.46 -2.17 0.95
N THR A 111 10.55 -1.20 0.82
CA THR A 111 9.68 -0.76 1.93
C THR A 111 8.69 -1.86 2.33
N LEU A 112 8.11 -2.57 1.36
CA LEU A 112 7.20 -3.69 1.62
C LEU A 112 7.93 -4.88 2.25
N ALA A 113 9.11 -5.22 1.74
CA ALA A 113 9.93 -6.33 2.21
C ALA A 113 10.37 -6.13 3.67
N ALA A 114 10.69 -4.90 4.07
CA ALA A 114 10.99 -4.57 5.46
C ALA A 114 9.80 -4.84 6.42
N SER A 115 8.58 -4.89 5.90
CA SER A 115 7.36 -5.23 6.63
C SER A 115 6.81 -6.63 6.32
N ALA A 116 7.46 -7.40 5.45
CA ALA A 116 6.95 -8.68 4.98
C ALA A 116 7.08 -9.74 6.08
N ALA A 117 5.94 -10.31 6.47
CA ALA A 117 5.89 -11.48 7.34
C ALA A 117 5.93 -12.76 6.47
N PRO A 118 6.67 -13.81 6.85
CA PRO A 118 6.56 -15.11 6.19
C PRO A 118 5.11 -15.60 6.22
N ARG A 119 4.56 -15.98 5.06
CA ARG A 119 3.16 -16.41 4.97
C ARG A 119 2.93 -17.68 5.81
N GLY A 120 1.76 -17.79 6.44
CA GLY A 120 1.41 -18.94 7.28
C GLY A 120 2.09 -18.98 8.66
N THR A 121 2.71 -17.88 9.10
CA THR A 121 3.31 -17.77 10.43
C THR A 121 2.58 -16.73 11.28
N THR A 122 2.64 -16.87 12.60
CA THR A 122 2.15 -15.86 13.57
C THR A 122 3.17 -14.74 13.77
N TRP A 123 3.98 -14.42 12.75
CA TRP A 123 5.02 -13.42 12.89
C TRP A 123 4.40 -12.03 13.10
N VAL A 124 4.84 -11.35 14.15
CA VAL A 124 4.45 -9.98 14.48
C VAL A 124 5.69 -9.11 14.33
N ARG A 125 5.59 -8.03 13.56
CA ARG A 125 6.69 -7.07 13.40
C ARG A 125 7.09 -6.55 14.78
N PRO A 126 8.36 -6.70 15.21
CA PRO A 126 8.80 -6.12 16.46
C PRO A 126 8.61 -4.60 16.43
N PRO A 127 8.36 -3.96 17.58
CA PRO A 127 8.27 -2.51 17.62
C PRO A 127 9.54 -1.89 17.05
N ALA A 128 9.41 -0.70 16.44
CA ALA A 128 10.59 0.08 16.08
C ALA A 128 11.47 0.28 17.32
N TRP A 129 12.80 0.32 17.14
CA TRP A 129 13.69 0.61 18.24
C TRP A 129 13.27 1.93 18.90
N GLU A 130 12.97 1.87 20.19
CA GLU A 130 12.65 3.02 21.01
C GLU A 130 13.82 3.22 21.97
N ALA A 131 14.25 4.48 22.15
CA ALA A 131 15.35 4.75 23.06
C ALA A 131 14.99 4.26 24.47
N PRO A 132 15.91 3.57 25.18
CA PRO A 132 15.62 3.05 26.52
C PRO A 132 15.41 4.17 27.56
N TYR A 133 15.74 5.40 27.19
CA TYR A 133 15.61 6.57 28.03
C TYR A 133 14.44 7.44 27.56
N PRO A 134 13.66 8.00 28.50
CA PRO A 134 12.61 8.95 28.16
C PRO A 134 13.21 10.19 27.49
N ALA A 135 12.41 10.91 26.70
CA ALA A 135 12.87 12.09 25.95
C ALA A 135 13.49 13.19 26.83
N ASP A 136 13.21 13.20 28.14
CA ASP A 136 13.73 14.16 29.13
C ASP A 136 14.98 13.68 29.88
N TRP A 137 15.60 12.56 29.47
CA TRP A 137 16.76 11.96 30.16
C TRP A 137 17.91 12.95 30.38
N SER A 138 18.25 13.73 29.34
CA SER A 138 19.34 14.71 29.36
C SER A 138 19.04 15.90 30.28
N THR A 139 17.78 16.08 30.67
CA THR A 139 17.35 17.13 31.59
C THR A 139 17.23 16.61 33.02
N ARG A 140 16.85 15.34 33.21
CA ARG A 140 16.76 14.71 34.54
C ARG A 140 18.10 14.30 35.14
N TYR A 141 19.07 13.93 34.29
CA TYR A 141 20.38 13.42 34.72
C TYR A 141 21.49 14.16 33.96
N PRO A 142 21.87 15.38 34.41
CA PRO A 142 22.97 16.14 33.84
C PRO A 142 24.35 15.55 34.17
#